data_AF-A0A4Z2D3V8-F1
#
_entry.id   AF-A0A4Z2D3V8-F1
#
_cell.length_a   1.000
_cell.length_b   1.000
_cell.length_c   1.000
_cell.angle_alpha   90.00
_cell.angle_beta   90.00
_cell.angle_gamma   90.00
#
_symmetry.space_group_name_H-M   'P 1'
#
loop_
_entity.id
_entity.type
_entity.pdbx_description
1 polymer ?
#
loop_
_entity_poly.entity_id
_entity_poly.type
_entity_poly.pdbx_seq_one_letter_code
_entity_poly.pdbx_strand_id
1 'polypeptide(L)'
;MSNTALTAISVAIGVFFVFFGTLKLGPLFSDELYRSVRKNFLRMFKTFPFSSFTGWNPNPHVIRRVYGTTEVVGGIVLATCSGVVQDISNVILLSLMVFHLFCIWRVADGLKEASNLIVLCLMLTCRFIIRIQLIQKNEEVTESNEFIKNDIRRRIVLLQEELQKMNTCTNSNNIKTKNDTDKICMYLPKKLHRQNGKTNLHPIPKTHSRRSTGRLENIQ
;
A
#
# COMPACT_ATOMS: atom_id res chain seq x y z
N MET A 1 1.82 -6.95 -10.91
CA MET A 1 3.18 -7.50 -11.10
C MET A 1 4.31 -6.48 -10.89
N SER A 2 4.03 -5.17 -10.76
CA SER A 2 5.04 -4.11 -10.53
C SER A 2 5.74 -4.17 -9.17
N ASN A 3 5.01 -4.52 -8.10
CA ASN A 3 5.56 -4.51 -6.74
C ASN A 3 6.70 -5.52 -6.52
N THR A 4 6.63 -6.69 -7.18
CA THR A 4 7.66 -7.74 -7.04
C THR A 4 8.97 -7.31 -7.69
N ALA A 5 8.93 -6.73 -8.90
CA ALA A 5 10.11 -6.23 -9.58
C ALA A 5 10.77 -5.08 -8.79
N LEU A 6 9.97 -4.14 -8.29
CA LEU A 6 10.47 -3.05 -7.43
C LEU A 6 11.08 -3.59 -6.14
N THR A 7 10.53 -4.66 -5.56
CA THR A 7 11.09 -5.29 -4.37
C THR A 7 12.42 -5.99 -4.69
N ALA A 8 12.48 -6.76 -5.77
CA ALA A 8 13.69 -7.45 -6.22
C ALA A 8 14.85 -6.47 -6.50
N ILE A 9 14.57 -5.36 -7.17
CA ILE A 9 15.56 -4.30 -7.39
C ILE A 9 16.05 -3.71 -6.04
N SER A 10 15.22 -3.69 -4.99
CA SER A 10 15.62 -3.18 -3.67
C SER A 10 16.62 -4.09 -3.03
N VAL A 11 16.28 -5.37 -3.06
CA VAL A 11 17.06 -6.41 -2.44
C VAL A 11 18.41 -6.48 -3.13
N ALA A 12 18.43 -6.48 -4.47
CA ALA A 12 19.65 -6.46 -5.24
C ALA A 12 20.54 -5.26 -4.87
N ILE A 13 19.99 -4.04 -4.88
CA ILE A 13 20.72 -2.83 -4.50
C ILE A 13 21.20 -2.91 -3.04
N GLY A 14 20.34 -3.30 -2.10
CA GLY A 14 20.69 -3.42 -0.69
C GLY A 14 21.85 -4.38 -0.46
N VAL A 15 21.84 -5.54 -1.13
CA VAL A 15 22.94 -6.51 -1.10
C VAL A 15 24.22 -5.92 -1.69
N PHE A 16 24.14 -5.17 -2.80
CA PHE A 16 25.31 -4.45 -3.33
C PHE A 16 25.87 -3.43 -2.33
N PHE A 17 25.03 -2.72 -1.58
CA PHE A 17 25.48 -1.79 -0.54
C PHE A 17 26.14 -2.49 0.64
N VAL A 18 25.60 -3.63 1.07
CA VAL A 18 26.26 -4.46 2.10
C VAL A 18 27.64 -4.89 1.62
N PHE A 19 27.77 -5.26 0.35
CA PHE A 19 29.05 -5.62 -0.26
C PHE A 19 30.04 -4.43 -0.31
N PHE A 20 29.62 -3.27 -0.82
CA PHE A 20 30.49 -2.08 -0.85
C PHE A 20 30.83 -1.54 0.54
N GLY A 21 29.90 -1.62 1.50
CA GLY A 21 30.13 -1.22 2.88
C GLY A 21 31.11 -2.15 3.59
N THR A 22 31.01 -3.47 3.38
CA THR A 22 31.97 -4.44 3.92
C THR A 22 33.35 -4.31 3.29
N LEU A 23 33.45 -3.99 1.99
CA LEU A 23 34.71 -3.59 1.34
C LEU A 23 35.35 -2.35 1.99
N LYS A 24 34.54 -1.42 2.49
CA LYS A 24 35.05 -0.28 3.25
C LYS A 24 35.53 -0.67 4.65
N LEU A 25 34.98 -1.71 5.27
CA LEU A 25 35.31 -2.12 6.64
C LEU A 25 36.50 -3.09 6.76
N GLY A 26 36.74 -3.96 5.76
CA GLY A 26 37.81 -4.96 5.86
C GLY A 26 38.37 -5.47 4.53
N PRO A 27 39.52 -6.17 4.54
CA PRO A 27 40.19 -6.71 3.36
C PRO A 27 39.59 -8.06 2.93
N LEU A 28 38.33 -8.08 2.50
CA LEU A 28 37.62 -9.33 2.19
C LEU A 28 38.02 -10.00 0.86
N PHE A 29 38.55 -9.25 -0.10
CA PHE A 29 38.86 -9.75 -1.46
C PHE A 29 40.33 -9.67 -1.83
N SER A 30 41.02 -8.57 -1.52
CA SER A 30 42.47 -8.45 -1.70
C SER A 30 43.08 -7.30 -0.89
N ASP A 31 44.31 -7.48 -0.44
CA ASP A 31 45.08 -6.45 0.27
C ASP A 31 45.36 -5.23 -0.63
N GLU A 32 45.52 -5.46 -1.93
CA GLU A 32 45.73 -4.40 -2.92
C GLU A 32 44.49 -3.50 -3.05
N LEU A 33 43.30 -4.08 -3.14
CA LEU A 33 42.04 -3.34 -3.18
C LEU A 33 41.81 -2.57 -1.88
N TYR A 34 42.02 -3.21 -0.74
CA TYR A 34 41.87 -2.56 0.57
C TYR A 34 42.81 -1.36 0.72
N ARG A 35 44.08 -1.50 0.29
CA ARG A 35 45.05 -0.40 0.27
C ARG A 35 44.63 0.71 -0.69
N SER A 36 44.08 0.38 -1.86
CA SER A 36 43.57 1.37 -2.82
C SER A 36 42.41 2.18 -2.23
N VAL A 37 41.37 1.50 -1.73
CA VAL A 37 40.21 2.14 -1.08
C VAL A 37 40.64 3.00 0.11
N ARG A 38 41.66 2.57 0.87
CA ARG A 38 42.24 3.36 1.97
C ARG A 38 42.90 4.64 1.47
N LYS A 39 43.72 4.55 0.44
CA LYS A 39 44.40 5.71 -0.14
C LYS A 39 43.38 6.71 -0.70
N ASN A 40 42.38 6.24 -1.44
CA ASN A 40 41.32 7.10 -1.99
C ASN A 40 40.53 7.78 -0.86
N PHE A 41 40.18 7.04 0.20
CA PHE A 41 39.49 7.62 1.35
C PHE A 41 40.31 8.70 2.06
N LEU A 42 41.61 8.47 2.30
CA LEU A 42 42.47 9.48 2.91
C LEU A 42 42.60 10.75 2.04
N ARG A 43 42.60 10.58 0.72
CA ARG A 43 42.63 11.70 -0.24
C ARG A 43 41.34 12.51 -0.18
N MET A 44 40.18 11.83 -0.18
CA MET A 44 38.86 12.46 -0.01
C MET A 44 38.69 13.15 1.34
N PHE A 45 39.23 12.56 2.42
CA PHE A 45 39.17 13.15 3.75
C PHE A 45 39.89 14.50 3.85
N LYS A 46 40.98 14.69 3.10
CA LYS A 46 41.67 16.00 3.04
C LYS A 46 40.83 17.09 2.38
N THR A 47 39.96 16.72 1.46
CA THR A 47 39.06 17.65 0.75
C THR A 47 37.73 17.86 1.46
N PHE A 48 37.56 17.30 2.66
CA PHE A 48 36.31 17.30 3.39
C PHE A 48 35.96 18.74 3.84
N PRO A 49 34.89 19.35 3.30
CA PRO A 49 34.58 20.76 3.56
C PRO A 49 34.24 21.03 5.03
N PHE A 50 33.82 20.00 5.75
CA PHE A 50 33.48 20.08 7.17
C PHE A 50 34.69 20.40 8.06
N SER A 51 35.90 20.02 7.65
CA SER A 51 37.11 20.40 8.42
C SER A 51 37.26 21.92 8.50
N SER A 52 36.82 22.65 7.46
CA SER A 52 36.87 24.11 7.44
C SER A 52 35.69 24.74 8.18
N PHE A 53 34.53 24.09 8.23
CA PHE A 53 33.34 24.63 8.90
C PHE A 53 33.33 24.40 10.42
N THR A 54 33.80 23.24 10.88
CA THR A 54 33.62 22.83 12.29
C THR A 54 34.93 22.82 13.09
N GLY A 55 36.08 23.00 12.43
CA GLY A 55 37.42 22.90 13.07
C GLY A 55 37.73 21.52 13.64
N TRP A 56 36.85 20.54 13.44
CA TRP A 56 36.95 19.21 13.98
C TRP A 56 37.81 18.34 13.05
N ASN A 57 38.86 17.73 13.59
CA ASN A 57 39.77 16.87 12.84
C ASN A 57 39.64 15.41 13.33
N PRO A 58 38.53 14.73 12.99
CA PRO A 58 38.34 13.34 13.40
C PRO A 58 39.33 12.41 12.68
N ASN A 59 39.70 11.31 13.33
CA ASN A 59 40.60 10.33 12.72
C ASN A 59 39.97 9.74 11.44
N PRO A 60 40.65 9.79 10.26
CA PRO A 60 40.11 9.29 9.00
C PRO A 60 39.73 7.79 9.06
N HIS A 61 40.37 7.01 9.94
CA HIS A 61 40.03 5.61 10.16
C HIS A 61 38.61 5.44 10.75
N VAL A 62 38.23 6.32 11.68
CA VAL A 62 36.92 6.27 12.35
C VAL A 62 35.82 6.69 11.36
N ILE A 63 36.04 7.77 10.61
CA ILE A 63 35.05 8.25 9.61
C ILE A 63 34.83 7.19 8.53
N ARG A 64 35.90 6.53 8.05
CA ARG A 64 35.76 5.42 7.10
C ARG A 64 34.90 4.30 7.67
N ARG A 65 35.11 3.94 8.95
CA ARG A 65 34.33 2.90 9.62
C ARG A 65 32.86 3.31 9.72
N VAL A 66 32.57 4.56 10.09
CA VAL A 66 31.19 5.08 10.17
C VAL A 66 30.50 5.01 8.81
N TYR A 67 31.14 5.50 7.73
CA TYR A 67 30.57 5.41 6.38
C TYR A 67 30.29 3.96 5.97
N GLY A 68 31.26 3.06 6.19
CA GLY A 68 31.09 1.64 5.88
C GLY A 68 29.97 1.00 6.69
N THR A 69 29.85 1.29 7.99
CA THR A 69 28.76 0.75 8.83
C THR A 69 27.40 1.29 8.41
N THR A 70 27.30 2.57 8.05
CA THR A 70 26.01 3.16 7.62
C THR A 70 25.58 2.57 6.28
N GLU A 71 26.51 2.31 5.36
CA GLU A 71 26.21 1.61 4.11
C GLU A 71 25.73 0.18 4.35
N VAL A 72 26.36 -0.57 5.25
CA VAL A 72 25.94 -1.93 5.59
C VAL A 72 24.57 -1.94 6.25
N VAL A 73 24.37 -1.12 7.29
CA VAL A 73 23.09 -1.03 8.01
C VAL A 73 21.98 -0.55 7.08
N GLY A 74 22.23 0.50 6.31
CA GLY A 74 21.28 1.00 5.32
C GLY A 74 20.95 -0.04 4.25
N GLY A 75 21.96 -0.76 3.74
CA GLY A 75 21.80 -1.83 2.75
C GLY A 75 20.94 -2.98 3.27
N ILE A 76 21.16 -3.42 4.51
CA ILE A 76 20.33 -4.44 5.18
C ILE A 76 18.89 -3.95 5.29
N VAL A 77 18.67 -2.75 5.84
CA VAL A 77 17.33 -2.17 5.99
C VAL A 77 16.63 -2.03 4.63
N LEU A 78 17.36 -1.63 3.59
CA LEU A 78 16.82 -1.50 2.23
C LEU A 78 16.43 -2.85 1.61
N ALA A 79 17.09 -3.94 2.02
CA ALA A 79 16.82 -5.29 1.53
C ALA A 79 15.71 -6.00 2.32
N THR A 80 15.63 -5.82 3.64
CA THR A 80 14.72 -6.59 4.50
C THR A 80 13.42 -5.86 4.83
N CYS A 81 13.43 -4.54 4.86
CA CYS A 81 12.27 -3.76 5.28
C CYS A 81 11.43 -3.30 4.08
N SER A 82 10.14 -3.11 4.33
CA SER A 82 9.18 -2.52 3.38
C SER A 82 8.51 -1.29 4.00
N GLY A 83 7.90 -0.45 3.15
CA GLY A 83 7.21 0.77 3.59
C GLY A 83 8.18 1.93 3.88
N VAL A 84 7.80 2.78 4.86
CA VAL A 84 8.49 4.06 5.14
C VAL A 84 9.94 3.92 5.58
N VAL A 85 10.27 2.83 6.31
CA VAL A 85 11.63 2.58 6.79
C VAL A 85 12.58 2.30 5.63
N GLN A 86 12.09 1.62 4.59
CA GLN A 86 12.83 1.37 3.36
C GLN A 86 13.13 2.69 2.62
N ASP A 87 12.17 3.62 2.60
CA ASP A 87 12.33 4.93 1.95
C ASP A 87 13.34 5.80 2.71
N ILE A 88 13.28 5.82 4.04
CA ILE A 88 14.27 6.53 4.89
C ILE A 88 15.67 5.98 4.63
N SER A 89 15.84 4.66 4.64
CA SER A 89 17.14 4.05 4.35
C SER A 89 17.64 4.43 2.95
N ASN A 90 16.76 4.43 1.96
CA ASN A 90 17.10 4.82 0.60
C ASN A 90 17.55 6.29 0.51
N VAL A 91 16.90 7.20 1.22
CA VAL A 91 17.31 8.62 1.29
C VAL A 91 18.70 8.76 1.93
N ILE A 92 18.95 8.07 3.05
CA ILE A 92 20.26 8.09 3.73
C ILE A 92 21.36 7.56 2.81
N LEU A 93 21.14 6.41 2.17
CA LEU A 93 22.10 5.82 1.23
C LEU A 93 22.33 6.72 0.02
N LEU A 94 21.27 7.35 -0.52
CA LEU A 94 21.38 8.29 -1.63
C LEU A 94 22.21 9.51 -1.22
N SER A 95 21.96 10.10 -0.06
CA SER A 95 22.75 11.21 0.47
C SER A 95 24.22 10.83 0.64
N LEU A 96 24.52 9.61 1.12
CA LEU A 96 25.89 9.09 1.22
C LEU A 96 26.55 8.94 -0.15
N MET A 97 25.85 8.42 -1.16
CA MET A 97 26.39 8.27 -2.51
C MET A 97 26.67 9.63 -3.17
N VAL A 98 25.74 10.58 -3.05
CA VAL A 98 25.92 11.94 -3.57
C VAL A 98 27.09 12.63 -2.88
N PHE A 99 27.19 12.48 -1.55
CA PHE A 99 28.31 13.03 -0.79
C PHE A 99 29.66 12.43 -1.22
N HIS A 100 29.70 11.11 -1.41
CA HIS A 100 30.90 10.42 -1.87
C HIS A 100 31.28 10.87 -3.30
N LEU A 101 30.29 11.04 -4.18
CA LEU A 101 30.50 11.54 -5.54
C LEU A 101 31.03 12.98 -5.53
N PHE A 102 30.50 13.82 -4.64
CA PHE A 102 30.98 15.18 -4.45
C PHE A 102 32.44 15.20 -3.98
N CYS A 103 32.84 14.30 -3.06
CA CYS A 103 34.24 14.19 -2.64
C CYS A 103 35.16 13.81 -3.80
N ILE A 104 34.77 12.83 -4.62
CA ILE A 104 35.54 12.41 -5.79
C ILE A 104 35.68 13.56 -6.80
N TRP A 105 34.59 14.29 -7.04
CA TRP A 105 34.59 15.48 -7.89
C TRP A 105 35.61 16.51 -7.39
N ARG A 106 35.64 16.77 -6.08
CA ARG A 106 36.56 17.75 -5.47
C ARG A 106 38.02 17.32 -5.51
N VAL A 107 38.28 16.01 -5.43
CA VAL A 107 39.64 15.44 -5.54
C VAL A 107 40.12 15.36 -6.99
N ALA A 108 39.21 15.45 -7.97
CA ALA A 108 39.49 15.27 -9.40
C ALA A 108 40.16 13.92 -9.72
N ASP A 109 39.81 12.87 -8.97
CA ASP A 109 40.22 11.51 -9.32
C ASP A 109 39.50 11.06 -10.61
N GLY A 110 40.17 10.24 -11.43
CA GLY A 110 39.71 9.89 -12.77
C GLY A 110 38.31 9.25 -12.81
N LEU A 111 37.52 9.59 -13.84
CA LEU A 111 36.13 9.13 -14.03
C LEU A 111 35.96 7.59 -14.00
N LYS A 112 37.04 6.84 -14.25
CA LYS A 112 37.03 5.37 -14.22
C LYS A 112 36.65 4.83 -12.83
N GLU A 113 37.18 5.41 -11.76
CA GLU A 113 36.85 5.00 -10.38
C GLU A 113 35.44 5.49 -9.97
N ALA A 114 35.03 6.66 -10.48
CA ALA A 114 33.72 7.24 -10.23
C ALA A 114 32.57 6.51 -10.93
N SER A 115 32.86 5.75 -12.00
CA SER A 115 31.86 5.10 -12.85
C SER A 115 30.88 4.24 -12.04
N ASN A 116 31.39 3.33 -11.21
CA ASN A 116 30.58 2.44 -10.39
C ASN A 116 29.72 3.22 -9.36
N LEU A 117 30.26 4.31 -8.81
CA LEU A 117 29.53 5.16 -7.87
C LEU A 117 28.39 5.93 -8.56
N ILE A 118 28.63 6.45 -9.76
CA ILE A 118 27.63 7.17 -10.56
C ILE A 118 26.48 6.23 -10.94
N VAL A 119 26.81 5.02 -11.41
CA VAL A 119 25.80 4.00 -11.75
C VAL A 119 24.95 3.65 -10.53
N LEU A 120 25.59 3.40 -9.38
CA LEU A 120 24.89 3.06 -8.13
C LEU A 120 24.01 4.22 -7.63
N CYS A 121 24.52 5.46 -7.70
CA CYS A 121 23.76 6.66 -7.35
C CYS A 121 22.55 6.85 -8.25
N LEU A 122 22.70 6.68 -9.57
CA LEU A 122 21.62 6.84 -10.54
C LEU A 122 20.57 5.74 -10.39
N MET A 123 20.97 4.49 -10.12
CA MET A 123 20.04 3.40 -9.80
C MET A 123 19.22 3.70 -8.54
N LEU A 124 19.84 4.20 -7.46
CA LEU A 124 19.10 4.61 -6.26
C LEU A 124 18.12 5.74 -6.53
N THR A 125 18.55 6.76 -7.28
CA THR A 125 17.70 7.91 -7.63
C THR A 125 16.52 7.46 -8.48
N CYS A 126 16.75 6.63 -9.51
CA CYS A 126 15.70 6.10 -10.35
C CYS A 126 14.66 5.34 -9.53
N ARG A 127 15.13 4.44 -8.64
CA ARG A 127 14.26 3.71 -7.70
C ARG A 127 13.47 4.65 -6.80
N PHE A 128 14.12 5.67 -6.24
CA PHE A 128 13.51 6.65 -5.34
C PHE A 128 12.38 7.41 -6.04
N ILE A 129 12.62 7.88 -7.27
CA ILE A 129 11.63 8.59 -8.08
C ILE A 129 10.43 7.67 -8.37
N ILE A 130 10.65 6.39 -8.69
CA ILE A 130 9.56 5.44 -8.90
C ILE A 130 8.73 5.25 -7.62
N ARG A 131 9.36 5.22 -6.44
CA ARG A 131 8.66 5.12 -5.15
C ARG A 131 7.81 6.36 -4.87
N ILE A 132 8.33 7.56 -5.12
CA ILE A 132 7.57 8.81 -4.98
C ILE A 132 6.35 8.80 -5.91
N GLN A 133 6.54 8.45 -7.18
CA GLN A 133 5.44 8.36 -8.14
C GLN A 133 4.37 7.32 -7.72
N LEU A 134 4.80 6.19 -7.15
CA LEU A 134 3.88 5.17 -6.64
C LEU A 134 3.06 5.67 -5.45
N ILE A 135 3.67 6.43 -4.54
CA ILE A 135 2.98 7.00 -3.37
C ILE A 135 1.92 8.00 -3.83
N GLN A 136 2.26 8.93 -4.73
CA GLN A 136 1.31 9.90 -5.27
C GLN A 136 0.11 9.22 -5.94
N LYS A 137 0.37 8.18 -6.74
CA LYS A 137 -0.70 7.40 -7.37
C LYS A 137 -1.59 6.67 -6.35
N ASN A 138 -1.01 6.17 -5.25
CA ASN A 138 -1.78 5.52 -4.20
C ASN A 138 -2.65 6.50 -3.41
N GLU A 139 -2.19 7.73 -3.20
CA GLU A 139 -2.97 8.79 -2.56
C GLU A 139 -4.22 9.15 -3.39
N GLU A 140 -4.05 9.38 -4.70
CA GLU A 140 -5.16 9.67 -5.62
C GLU A 140 -6.22 8.54 -5.67
N VAL A 141 -5.75 7.28 -5.68
CA VAL A 141 -6.64 6.10 -5.64
C VAL A 141 -7.36 5.98 -4.30
N THR A 142 -6.73 6.40 -3.20
CA THR A 142 -7.35 6.36 -1.87
C THR A 142 -8.45 7.41 -1.74
N GLU A 143 -8.19 8.64 -2.20
CA GLU A 143 -9.19 9.71 -2.20
C GLU A 143 -10.40 9.38 -3.08
N SER A 144 -10.19 8.83 -4.28
CA SER A 144 -11.28 8.42 -5.17
C SER A 144 -12.11 7.27 -4.59
N ASN A 145 -11.47 6.28 -3.96
CA ASN A 145 -12.18 5.20 -3.27
C ASN A 145 -12.98 5.71 -2.07
N GLU A 146 -12.42 6.65 -1.30
CA GLU A 146 -13.13 7.27 -0.17
C GLU A 146 -14.33 8.10 -0.64
N PHE A 147 -14.16 8.86 -1.72
CA PHE A 147 -15.24 9.60 -2.36
C PHE A 147 -16.38 8.67 -2.80
N ILE A 148 -16.07 7.57 -3.50
CA ILE A 148 -17.06 6.58 -3.94
C ILE A 148 -17.76 5.94 -2.73
N LYS A 149 -17.01 5.57 -1.69
CA LYS A 149 -17.57 4.99 -0.46
C LYS A 149 -18.54 5.96 0.22
N ASN A 150 -18.22 7.26 0.20
CA ASN A 150 -19.07 8.30 0.76
C ASN A 150 -20.33 8.54 -0.10
N ASP A 151 -20.22 8.52 -1.43
CA ASP A 151 -21.36 8.63 -2.35
C ASP A 151 -22.36 7.47 -2.17
N ILE A 152 -21.85 6.23 -2.15
CA ILE A 152 -22.67 5.02 -1.95
C ILE A 152 -23.42 5.10 -0.61
N ARG A 153 -22.74 5.52 0.46
CA ARG A 153 -23.37 5.68 1.79
C ARG A 153 -24.52 6.69 1.75
N ARG A 154 -24.35 7.83 1.07
CA ARG A 154 -25.45 8.81 0.91
C ARG A 154 -26.64 8.20 0.16
N ARG A 155 -26.39 7.51 -0.95
CA ARG A 155 -27.46 6.87 -1.74
C ARG A 155 -28.24 5.84 -0.94
N ILE A 156 -27.57 5.03 -0.11
CA ILE A 156 -28.25 4.04 0.75
C ILE A 156 -29.18 4.72 1.76
N VAL A 157 -28.74 5.81 2.39
CA VAL A 157 -29.57 6.55 3.37
C VAL A 157 -30.80 7.15 2.68
N LEU A 158 -30.62 7.76 1.51
CA LEU A 158 -31.74 8.31 0.74
C LEU A 158 -32.74 7.23 0.32
N LEU A 159 -32.25 6.07 -0.14
CA LEU A 159 -33.12 4.95 -0.50
C LEU A 159 -33.88 4.39 0.71
N GLN A 160 -33.26 4.33 1.89
CA GLN A 160 -33.94 3.92 3.12
C GLN A 160 -35.05 4.90 3.50
N GLU A 161 -34.81 6.21 3.36
CA GLU A 161 -35.82 7.24 3.64
C GLU A 161 -37.01 7.14 2.66
N GLU A 162 -36.74 6.98 1.37
CA GLU A 162 -37.79 6.81 0.35
C GLU A 162 -38.60 5.53 0.57
N LEU A 163 -37.94 4.42 0.96
CA LEU A 163 -38.63 3.17 1.31
C LEU A 163 -39.51 3.34 2.56
N GLN A 164 -39.09 4.10 3.57
CA GLN A 164 -39.93 4.38 4.72
C GLN A 164 -41.18 5.18 4.34
N LYS A 165 -41.03 6.24 3.53
CA LYS A 165 -42.16 7.04 3.04
C LYS A 165 -43.17 6.18 2.28
N MET A 166 -42.70 5.33 1.37
CA MET A 166 -43.57 4.42 0.61
C MET A 166 -44.31 3.42 1.51
N ASN A 167 -43.64 2.87 2.53
CA ASN A 167 -44.29 1.95 3.48
C ASN A 167 -45.38 2.63 4.32
N THR A 168 -45.17 3.86 4.80
CA THR A 168 -46.21 4.62 5.52
C THR A 168 -47.41 4.96 4.65
N CYS A 169 -47.19 5.33 3.38
CA CYS A 169 -48.26 5.68 2.44
C CYS A 169 -49.10 4.44 2.06
N THR A 170 -48.44 3.31 1.82
CA THR A 170 -49.09 2.02 1.53
C THR A 170 -49.94 1.52 2.70
N ASN A 171 -49.47 1.70 3.93
CA ASN A 171 -50.22 1.31 5.13
C ASN A 171 -51.47 2.21 5.31
N SER A 172 -51.32 3.52 5.13
CA SER A 172 -52.45 4.47 5.21
C SER A 172 -53.54 4.16 4.17
N ASN A 173 -53.15 3.81 2.94
CA ASN A 173 -54.09 3.41 1.90
C ASN A 173 -54.83 2.11 2.24
N ASN A 174 -54.15 1.11 2.82
CA ASN A 174 -54.80 -0.13 3.28
C ASN A 174 -55.80 0.09 4.41
N ILE A 175 -55.52 0.99 5.34
CA ILE A 175 -56.44 1.31 6.45
C ILE A 175 -57.67 2.05 5.90
N LYS A 176 -57.48 2.97 4.95
CA LYS A 176 -58.58 3.72 4.34
C LYS A 176 -59.52 2.84 3.52
N THR A 177 -58.98 1.93 2.70
CA THR A 177 -59.80 0.96 1.96
C THR A 177 -60.54 0.00 2.88
N LYS A 178 -59.93 -0.45 3.98
CA LYS A 178 -60.61 -1.29 4.98
C LYS A 178 -61.81 -0.57 5.61
N ASN A 179 -61.64 0.69 5.99
CA ASN A 179 -62.72 1.51 6.54
C ASN A 179 -63.85 1.81 5.53
N ASP A 180 -63.53 1.98 4.24
CA ASP A 180 -64.55 2.15 3.20
C ASP A 180 -65.29 0.83 2.90
N THR A 181 -64.61 -0.31 3.00
CA THR A 181 -65.25 -1.64 2.86
C THR A 181 -66.21 -1.91 4.02
N ASP A 182 -65.82 -1.56 5.25
CA ASP A 182 -66.66 -1.68 6.45
C ASP A 182 -67.87 -0.72 6.40
N LYS A 183 -67.72 0.48 5.81
CA LYS A 183 -68.84 1.42 5.57
C LYS A 183 -69.79 0.95 4.47
N ILE A 184 -69.30 0.29 3.42
CA ILE A 184 -70.15 -0.28 2.36
C ILE A 184 -71.00 -1.44 2.91
N CYS A 185 -70.50 -2.23 3.86
CA CYS A 185 -71.30 -3.24 4.58
C CYS A 185 -72.43 -2.65 5.45
N MET A 186 -72.39 -1.35 5.79
CA MET A 186 -73.47 -0.69 6.55
C MET A 186 -74.63 -0.16 5.70
N TYR A 187 -74.47 -0.08 4.37
CA TYR A 187 -75.53 0.39 3.45
C TYR A 187 -76.13 -0.72 2.58
N LEU A 188 -75.84 -2.00 2.85
CA LEU A 188 -76.54 -3.09 2.19
C LEU A 188 -77.88 -3.35 2.92
N PRO A 189 -79.04 -3.22 2.24
CA PRO A 189 -80.32 -3.56 2.84
C PRO A 189 -80.38 -5.06 3.13
N LYS A 190 -80.65 -5.40 4.40
CA LYS A 190 -80.99 -6.76 4.82
C LYS A 190 -82.20 -7.24 4.01
N LYS A 191 -81.97 -8.08 3.00
CA LYS A 191 -83.01 -8.95 2.46
C LYS A 191 -82.51 -10.38 2.26
N LEU A 192 -83.32 -11.27 2.82
CA LEU A 192 -83.53 -12.70 2.53
C LEU A 192 -82.62 -13.75 3.19
N HIS A 193 -83.15 -14.30 4.29
CA HIS A 193 -83.61 -15.70 4.43
C HIS A 193 -82.73 -16.86 3.87
N ARG A 194 -82.15 -17.60 4.83
CA ARG A 194 -82.35 -19.05 5.13
C ARG A 194 -82.00 -20.13 4.07
N GLN A 195 -81.27 -21.13 4.59
CA GLN A 195 -81.10 -22.56 4.21
C GLN A 195 -79.86 -22.92 3.38
N ASN A 196 -79.22 -24.10 3.44
CA ASN A 196 -79.10 -25.30 4.31
C ASN A 196 -78.38 -26.35 3.41
N GLY A 197 -77.57 -27.26 3.98
CA GLY A 197 -77.06 -28.48 3.30
C GLY A 197 -75.64 -28.37 2.71
N LYS A 198 -74.62 -29.11 3.21
CA LYS A 198 -74.26 -30.53 2.92
C LYS A 198 -74.01 -30.76 1.41
N THR A 199 -72.94 -31.38 0.88
CA THR A 199 -71.86 -32.23 1.38
C THR A 199 -70.95 -32.64 0.19
N ASN A 200 -69.67 -32.95 0.49
CA ASN A 200 -68.83 -34.04 -0.06
C ASN A 200 -68.06 -33.95 -1.41
N LEU A 201 -66.83 -34.51 -1.32
CA LEU A 201 -66.05 -35.34 -2.27
C LEU A 201 -64.88 -34.72 -3.11
N HIS A 202 -63.63 -34.85 -2.57
CA HIS A 202 -62.37 -35.50 -3.09
C HIS A 202 -62.07 -35.59 -4.62
N PRO A 203 -60.83 -35.83 -5.16
CA PRO A 203 -59.41 -35.78 -4.68
C PRO A 203 -58.37 -35.05 -5.60
N ILE A 204 -57.17 -34.77 -5.05
CA ILE A 204 -55.74 -34.94 -5.51
C ILE A 204 -55.50 -35.31 -7.02
N PRO A 205 -54.51 -34.72 -7.78
CA PRO A 205 -53.07 -35.00 -7.56
C PRO A 205 -51.97 -33.94 -7.84
N LYS A 206 -50.77 -34.37 -7.41
CA LYS A 206 -49.44 -33.77 -7.25
C LYS A 206 -48.72 -33.40 -8.55
N THR A 207 -47.77 -32.46 -8.49
CA THR A 207 -46.37 -32.55 -9.01
C THR A 207 -45.54 -31.38 -8.43
N HIS A 208 -44.55 -31.62 -7.56
CA HIS A 208 -43.11 -31.82 -7.83
C HIS A 208 -42.38 -30.63 -8.50
N SER A 209 -41.44 -29.96 -7.78
CA SER A 209 -39.99 -30.19 -7.95
C SER A 209 -39.10 -29.05 -7.40
N ARG A 210 -38.29 -29.43 -6.40
CA ARG A 210 -36.87 -29.10 -6.13
C ARG A 210 -36.37 -27.66 -5.88
N ARG A 211 -35.43 -27.65 -4.89
CA ARG A 211 -34.06 -27.05 -4.90
C ARG A 211 -33.92 -25.86 -3.94
N SER A 212 -32.92 -25.73 -3.07
CA SER A 212 -31.88 -26.63 -2.53
C SER A 212 -31.32 -25.90 -1.31
N THR A 213 -31.12 -26.65 -0.23
CA THR A 213 -30.17 -26.36 0.85
C THR A 213 -28.73 -26.30 0.31
N GLY A 214 -27.87 -25.55 1.00
CA GLY A 214 -26.44 -25.51 0.72
C GLY A 214 -25.67 -24.64 1.71
N ARG A 215 -25.53 -25.15 2.94
CA ARG A 215 -24.71 -24.61 4.03
C ARG A 215 -23.55 -25.59 4.28
N LEU A 216 -22.32 -25.06 4.28
CA LEU A 216 -21.06 -25.49 4.93
C LEU A 216 -20.55 -26.94 4.76
N GLU A 217 -19.30 -27.07 4.32
CA GLU A 217 -18.12 -27.61 5.05
C GLU A 217 -16.99 -27.84 4.02
N ASN A 218 -15.79 -27.25 4.15
CA ASN A 218 -14.64 -27.58 5.01
C ASN A 218 -13.69 -28.63 4.39
N ILE A 219 -12.38 -28.41 4.60
CA ILE A 219 -11.24 -29.33 4.45
C ILE A 219 -10.73 -29.58 3.00
N GLN A 220 -9.62 -28.94 2.63
CA GLN A 220 -8.26 -29.52 2.62
C GLN A 220 -7.21 -28.48 2.22
#